data_AF-A0A925W5V1-F1
#
_entry.id   AF-A0A925W5V1-F1
#
_cell.length_a   1.000
_cell.length_b   1.000
_cell.length_c   1.000
_cell.angle_alpha   90.00
_cell.angle_beta   90.00
_cell.angle_gamma   90.00
#
_symmetry.space_group_name_H-M   'P 1'
#
loop_
_entity.id
_entity.type
_entity.pdbx_description
1 polymer ?
#
loop_
_entity_poly.entity_id
_entity_poly.type
_entity_poly.pdbx_seq_one_letter_code
_entity_poly.pdbx_strand_id
1 'polypeptide(L)'
;CTDQLGRPGPWHERLPHFRAGFTPSSGAELQSEYLVPRADAAAALRAVQAVAGQVTPVLLVSEIRSVAADDLWLSAAHGRDSVAIHFTWVLDPDAVAPAVAAVERALDPFAARPHWGKVFGTPPGRLRELWDQLPAAEALFRAADPHGTFRNAMLDRCFPG
;
A
#
# COMPACT_ATOMS: atom_id res chain seq x y z
N CYS A 1 18.69 -8.35 -9.76
CA CYS A 1 18.00 -7.32 -10.56
C CYS A 1 17.92 -7.75 -12.03
N THR A 2 16.89 -7.37 -12.78
CA THR A 2 16.80 -7.50 -14.25
C THR A 2 17.94 -6.74 -14.96
N ASP A 3 18.19 -7.04 -16.24
CA ASP A 3 19.24 -6.37 -17.02
C ASP A 3 18.94 -4.86 -17.17
N GLN A 4 19.95 -4.02 -16.93
CA GLN A 4 19.85 -2.55 -17.00
C GLN A 4 20.63 -1.97 -18.21
N LEU A 5 20.91 -0.66 -18.19
CA LEU A 5 21.70 0.08 -19.18
C LEU A 5 21.10 0.08 -20.59
N GLY A 6 19.77 0.11 -20.68
CA GLY A 6 19.04 0.21 -21.96
C GLY A 6 19.16 -1.04 -22.84
N ARG A 7 19.61 -2.18 -22.29
CA ARG A 7 19.75 -3.43 -23.04
C ARG A 7 18.37 -3.97 -23.47
N PRO A 8 18.10 -4.17 -24.77
CA PRO A 8 16.85 -4.74 -25.24
C PRO A 8 16.61 -6.15 -24.69
N GLY A 9 15.35 -6.55 -24.56
CA GLY A 9 14.95 -7.91 -24.17
C GLY A 9 13.45 -8.03 -24.00
N PRO A 10 12.94 -9.24 -23.70
CA PRO A 10 11.51 -9.47 -23.58
C PRO A 10 10.94 -8.74 -22.36
N TRP A 11 9.69 -8.27 -22.47
CA TRP A 11 9.04 -7.41 -21.47
C TRP A 11 9.05 -8.02 -20.05
N HIS A 12 8.85 -9.33 -19.93
CA HIS A 12 8.78 -10.02 -18.63
C HIS A 12 10.14 -10.13 -17.93
N GLU A 13 11.24 -9.86 -18.64
CA GLU A 13 12.58 -9.74 -18.08
C GLU A 13 13.02 -8.28 -17.92
N ARG A 14 12.09 -7.32 -18.09
CA ARG A 14 12.36 -5.88 -17.98
C ARG A 14 11.43 -5.19 -16.99
N LEU A 15 10.13 -5.51 -17.00
CA LEU A 15 9.16 -4.89 -16.08
C LEU A 15 9.43 -5.20 -14.60
N PRO A 16 9.73 -6.46 -14.20
CA PRO A 16 10.05 -6.74 -12.81
C PRO A 16 11.43 -6.19 -12.44
N HIS A 17 11.60 -5.74 -11.20
CA HIS A 17 12.92 -5.38 -10.67
C HIS A 17 13.83 -6.60 -10.48
N PHE A 18 13.25 -7.78 -10.23
CA PHE A 18 13.96 -9.03 -9.96
C PHE A 18 13.71 -10.04 -11.09
N ARG A 19 14.75 -10.80 -11.47
CA ARG A 19 14.63 -11.82 -12.52
C ARG A 19 13.80 -13.00 -12.02
N ALA A 20 13.01 -13.60 -12.90
CA ALA A 20 12.39 -14.89 -12.63
C ALA A 20 13.47 -15.94 -12.29
N GLY A 21 13.23 -16.77 -11.26
CA GLY A 21 14.20 -17.75 -10.76
C GLY A 21 15.20 -17.22 -9.72
N PHE A 22 15.15 -15.93 -9.39
CA PHE A 22 15.85 -15.38 -8.24
C PHE A 22 14.90 -15.32 -7.03
N THR A 23 15.29 -15.90 -5.89
CA THR A 23 14.53 -15.77 -4.63
C THR A 23 14.88 -14.42 -4.00
N PRO A 24 14.02 -13.38 -4.11
CA PRO A 24 14.49 -11.99 -4.01
C PRO A 24 14.80 -11.53 -2.59
N SER A 25 14.37 -12.26 -1.57
CA SER A 25 14.61 -11.92 -0.19
C SER A 25 14.63 -13.19 0.64
N SER A 26 15.38 -13.19 1.73
CA SER A 26 15.19 -14.13 2.84
C SER A 26 13.84 -13.89 3.56
N GLY A 27 12.93 -13.06 3.03
CA GLY A 27 11.67 -12.67 3.66
C GLY A 27 11.84 -11.78 4.89
N ALA A 28 13.05 -11.30 5.17
CA ALA A 28 13.38 -10.51 6.36
C ALA A 28 13.06 -9.02 6.19
N GLU A 29 11.83 -8.70 5.81
CA GLU A 29 11.37 -7.31 5.63
C GLU A 29 9.89 -7.14 5.98
N LEU A 30 9.51 -5.90 6.28
CA LEU A 30 8.12 -5.46 6.33
C LEU A 30 7.88 -4.49 5.17
N GLN A 31 6.63 -4.35 4.74
CA GLN A 31 6.28 -3.40 3.68
C GLN A 31 5.04 -2.61 4.04
N SER A 32 5.03 -1.33 3.69
CA SER A 32 3.86 -0.46 3.70
C SER A 32 3.73 0.23 2.35
N GLU A 33 2.52 0.54 1.92
CA GLU A 33 2.31 1.33 0.71
C GLU A 33 1.00 2.10 0.81
N TYR A 34 1.05 3.35 0.36
CA TYR A 34 -0.09 4.27 0.39
C TYR A 34 -0.29 4.88 -0.98
N LEU A 35 -1.53 4.85 -1.47
CA LEU A 35 -1.92 5.42 -2.76
C LEU A 35 -2.67 6.73 -2.55
N VAL A 36 -2.09 7.82 -3.05
CA VAL A 36 -2.68 9.17 -3.03
C VAL A 36 -3.15 9.57 -4.43
N PRO A 37 -4.13 10.49 -4.57
CA PRO A 37 -4.45 11.07 -5.87
C PRO A 37 -3.20 11.60 -6.56
N ARG A 38 -3.04 11.32 -7.86
CA ARG A 38 -1.86 11.76 -8.62
C ARG A 38 -1.67 13.28 -8.61
N ALA A 39 -2.76 14.05 -8.53
CA ALA A 39 -2.72 15.50 -8.43
C ALA A 39 -2.02 16.01 -7.16
N ASP A 40 -2.06 15.23 -6.08
CA ASP A 40 -1.49 15.60 -4.77
C ASP A 40 -0.05 15.10 -4.58
N ALA A 41 0.50 14.37 -5.56
CA ALA A 41 1.77 13.64 -5.41
C ALA A 41 2.91 14.50 -4.85
N ALA A 42 3.11 15.71 -5.40
CA ALA A 42 4.19 16.57 -4.96
C ALA A 42 4.01 17.06 -3.51
N ALA A 43 2.77 17.32 -3.08
CA ALA A 43 2.47 17.74 -1.72
C ALA A 43 2.60 16.59 -0.73
N ALA A 44 2.08 15.40 -1.09
CA ALA A 44 2.21 14.19 -0.30
C ALA A 44 3.67 13.78 -0.08
N LEU A 45 4.51 13.83 -1.12
CA LEU A 45 5.94 13.51 -1.01
C LEU A 45 6.67 14.50 -0.09
N ARG A 46 6.33 15.80 -0.14
CA ARG A 46 6.89 16.78 0.81
C ARG A 46 6.45 16.52 2.25
N ALA A 47 5.21 16.09 2.46
CA ALA A 47 4.73 15.72 3.79
C ALA A 47 5.48 14.49 4.35
N VAL A 48 5.72 13.48 3.52
CA VAL A 48 6.55 12.31 3.90
C VAL A 48 8.00 12.74 4.18
N GLN A 49 8.56 13.63 3.37
CA GLN A 49 9.92 14.15 3.60
C GLN A 49 10.04 14.89 4.95
N ALA A 50 9.00 15.60 5.38
CA ALA A 50 8.99 16.31 6.66
C ALA A 50 9.11 15.36 7.88
N VAL A 51 8.72 14.08 7.73
CA VAL A 51 8.84 13.05 8.77
C VAL A 51 10.03 12.11 8.54
N ALA A 52 10.96 12.45 7.63
CA ALA A 52 12.09 11.59 7.25
C ALA A 52 12.95 11.14 8.45
N GLY A 53 13.06 11.95 9.51
CA GLY A 53 13.79 11.59 10.73
C GLY A 53 13.21 10.37 11.47
N GLN A 54 11.91 10.08 11.31
CA GLN A 54 11.24 8.91 11.88
C GLN A 54 11.24 7.72 10.92
N VAL A 55 11.33 7.98 9.62
CA VAL A 55 11.24 6.97 8.56
C VAL A 55 12.61 6.35 8.27
N THR A 56 13.63 7.19 8.05
CA THR A 56 14.96 6.78 7.57
C THR A 56 15.65 5.72 8.44
N PRO A 57 15.59 5.76 9.79
CA PRO A 57 16.30 4.80 10.63
C PRO A 57 15.89 3.33 10.44
N VAL A 58 14.69 3.08 9.93
CA VAL A 58 14.11 1.72 9.76
C VAL A 58 13.79 1.40 8.29
N LEU A 59 14.11 2.32 7.36
CA LEU A 59 13.81 2.20 5.94
C LEU A 59 14.96 1.50 5.21
N LEU A 60 14.64 0.44 4.47
CA LEU A 60 15.56 -0.18 3.51
C LEU A 60 15.51 0.55 2.16
N VAL A 61 14.31 0.79 1.65
CA VAL A 61 14.08 1.53 0.40
C VAL A 61 12.67 2.08 0.33
N SER A 62 12.50 3.24 -0.31
CA SER A 62 11.19 3.73 -0.74
C SER A 62 11.13 3.77 -2.27
N GLU A 63 9.97 3.38 -2.81
CA GLU A 63 9.72 3.33 -4.25
C GLU A 63 8.47 4.14 -4.56
N ILE A 64 8.55 5.02 -5.56
CA ILE A 64 7.43 5.85 -6.01
C ILE A 64 6.98 5.39 -7.38
N ARG A 65 5.68 5.09 -7.53
CA ARG A 65 5.09 4.61 -8.77
C ARG A 65 3.82 5.38 -9.12
N SER A 66 3.45 5.38 -10.38
CA SER A 66 2.13 5.84 -10.84
C SER A 66 1.25 4.66 -11.23
N VAL A 67 -0.02 4.73 -10.88
CA VAL A 67 -1.03 3.72 -11.22
C VAL A 67 -2.21 4.46 -11.86
N ALA A 68 -2.73 3.95 -12.98
CA ALA A 68 -3.94 4.48 -13.59
C ALA A 68 -5.16 4.19 -12.71
N ALA A 69 -6.24 4.93 -12.89
CA ALA A 69 -7.51 4.65 -12.25
C ALA A 69 -7.97 3.20 -12.50
N ASP A 70 -8.52 2.58 -11.46
CA ASP A 70 -9.06 1.21 -11.49
C ASP A 70 -10.57 1.24 -11.20
N ASP A 71 -11.31 0.25 -11.66
CA ASP A 71 -12.77 0.11 -11.46
C ASP A 71 -13.12 -0.95 -10.39
N LEU A 72 -12.13 -1.72 -9.92
CA LEU A 72 -12.32 -2.66 -8.82
C LEU A 72 -12.62 -1.92 -7.51
N TRP A 73 -13.78 -2.22 -6.89
CA TRP A 73 -14.30 -1.52 -5.71
C TRP A 73 -13.32 -1.35 -4.56
N LEU A 74 -12.48 -2.36 -4.30
CA LEU A 74 -11.52 -2.36 -3.20
C LEU A 74 -10.09 -2.02 -3.65
N SER A 75 -9.87 -1.68 -4.91
CA SER A 75 -8.57 -1.21 -5.37
C SER A 75 -8.21 0.09 -4.65
N ALA A 76 -6.95 0.22 -4.22
CA ALA A 76 -6.48 1.47 -3.65
C ALA A 76 -6.39 2.59 -4.72
N ALA A 77 -6.41 2.23 -6.01
CA ALA A 77 -6.50 3.15 -7.14
C ALA A 77 -7.95 3.35 -7.67
N HIS A 78 -8.97 2.87 -6.95
CA HIS A 78 -10.36 2.94 -7.40
C HIS A 78 -10.81 4.37 -7.75
N GLY A 79 -11.26 4.55 -8.99
CA GLY A 79 -11.84 5.80 -9.50
C GLY A 79 -10.87 6.97 -9.67
N ARG A 80 -9.54 6.77 -9.50
CA ARG A 80 -8.56 7.86 -9.63
C ARG A 80 -7.17 7.40 -10.03
N ASP A 81 -6.55 8.15 -10.94
CA ASP A 81 -5.10 8.06 -11.15
C ASP A 81 -4.38 8.36 -9.84
N SER A 82 -3.42 7.52 -9.50
CA SER A 82 -2.81 7.51 -8.18
C SER A 82 -1.29 7.48 -8.26
N VAL A 83 -0.64 8.04 -7.24
CA VAL A 83 0.78 7.79 -6.97
C VAL A 83 0.88 6.89 -5.75
N ALA A 84 1.59 5.77 -5.91
CA ALA A 84 1.89 4.84 -4.84
C ALA A 84 3.23 5.21 -4.20
N ILE A 85 3.22 5.39 -2.89
CA ILE A 85 4.39 5.64 -2.06
C ILE A 85 4.65 4.36 -1.27
N HIS A 86 5.60 3.56 -1.74
CA HIS A 86 5.96 2.28 -1.16
C HIS A 86 7.17 2.42 -0.23
N PHE A 87 7.18 1.63 0.83
CA PHE A 87 8.26 1.53 1.79
C PHE A 87 8.56 0.05 2.05
N THR A 88 9.82 -0.32 1.94
CA THR A 88 10.36 -1.57 2.47
C THR A 88 11.15 -1.25 3.72
N TRP A 89 10.78 -1.86 4.84
CA TRP A 89 11.34 -1.66 6.16
C TRP A 89 12.20 -2.85 6.59
N VAL A 90 13.04 -2.65 7.61
CA VAL A 90 13.65 -3.76 8.36
C VAL A 90 12.56 -4.65 8.98
N LEU A 91 12.86 -5.94 9.20
CA LEU A 91 11.95 -6.85 9.92
C LEU A 91 12.02 -6.63 11.44
N ASP A 92 11.47 -5.51 11.89
CA ASP A 92 11.32 -5.15 13.30
C ASP A 92 9.98 -4.41 13.50
N PRO A 93 8.88 -5.11 13.83
CA PRO A 93 7.57 -4.49 13.96
C PRO A 93 7.50 -3.35 14.98
N ASP A 94 8.22 -3.48 16.10
CA ASP A 94 8.19 -2.49 17.18
C ASP A 94 8.94 -1.22 16.79
N ALA A 95 10.07 -1.35 16.08
CA ALA A 95 10.79 -0.21 15.54
C ALA A 95 10.06 0.44 14.35
N VAL A 96 9.34 -0.34 13.54
CA VAL A 96 8.65 0.13 12.32
C VAL A 96 7.31 0.80 12.61
N ALA A 97 6.56 0.34 13.61
CA ALA A 97 5.22 0.88 13.90
C ALA A 97 5.17 2.42 14.09
N PRO A 98 6.12 3.06 14.81
CA PRO A 98 6.16 4.53 14.90
C PRO A 98 6.39 5.23 13.57
N ALA A 99 7.20 4.65 12.68
CA ALA A 99 7.49 5.18 11.35
C ALA A 99 6.24 5.10 10.45
N VAL A 100 5.56 3.96 10.45
CA VAL A 100 4.28 3.75 9.74
C VAL A 100 3.25 4.77 10.20
N ALA A 101 3.08 4.93 11.52
CA ALA A 101 2.13 5.89 12.07
C ALA A 101 2.50 7.35 11.72
N ALA A 102 3.79 7.68 11.62
CA ALA A 102 4.23 9.01 11.19
C ALA A 102 3.89 9.28 9.72
N VAL A 103 4.12 8.29 8.85
CA VAL A 103 3.73 8.38 7.43
C VAL A 103 2.21 8.52 7.29
N GLU A 104 1.42 7.72 8.00
CA GLU A 104 -0.05 7.81 7.96
C GLU A 104 -0.57 9.17 8.39
N ARG A 105 -0.04 9.74 9.48
CA ARG A 105 -0.39 11.10 9.91
C ARG A 105 0.00 12.16 8.89
N ALA A 106 1.19 12.04 8.29
CA ALA A 106 1.64 12.97 7.25
C ALA A 106 0.78 12.88 5.98
N LEU A 107 0.24 11.69 5.70
CA LEU A 107 -0.55 11.42 4.50
C LEU A 107 -2.05 11.62 4.67
N ASP A 108 -2.55 11.77 5.89
CA ASP A 108 -3.99 11.93 6.20
C ASP A 108 -4.71 13.02 5.38
N PRO A 109 -4.10 14.20 5.11
CA PRO A 109 -4.74 15.24 4.29
C PRO A 109 -4.96 14.85 2.82
N PHE A 110 -4.31 13.79 2.32
CA PHE A 110 -4.30 13.43 0.90
C PHE A 110 -5.16 12.20 0.57
N ALA A 111 -6.11 11.86 1.46
CA ALA A 111 -7.00 10.71 1.30
C ALA A 111 -6.24 9.43 0.91
N ALA A 112 -5.09 9.20 1.56
CA ALA A 112 -4.18 8.12 1.22
C ALA A 112 -4.80 6.75 1.55
N ARG A 113 -4.84 5.87 0.56
CA ARG A 113 -5.40 4.52 0.69
C ARG A 113 -4.27 3.50 0.95
N PRO A 114 -4.26 2.79 2.08
CA PRO A 114 -3.26 1.75 2.31
C PRO A 114 -3.44 0.58 1.35
N HIS A 115 -2.33 -0.05 0.96
CA HIS A 115 -2.36 -1.32 0.24
C HIS A 115 -2.77 -2.47 1.19
N TRP A 116 -3.85 -3.18 0.87
CA TRP A 116 -4.43 -4.21 1.75
C TRP A 116 -3.46 -5.33 2.15
N GLY A 117 -2.57 -5.76 1.26
CA GLY A 117 -1.58 -6.81 1.53
C GLY A 117 -0.34 -6.38 2.31
N LYS A 118 -0.30 -5.17 2.88
CA LYS A 118 0.88 -4.58 3.53
C LYS A 118 0.57 -4.08 4.94
N VAL A 119 1.60 -3.68 5.69
CA VAL A 119 1.48 -3.12 7.04
C VAL A 119 0.84 -1.74 6.96
N PHE A 120 -0.26 -1.55 7.69
CA PHE A 120 -0.91 -0.26 7.92
C PHE A 120 -1.61 -0.25 9.28
N GLY A 121 -1.71 0.92 9.89
CA GLY A 121 -2.41 1.18 11.16
C GLY A 121 -3.74 1.93 10.98
N THR A 122 -4.12 2.24 9.74
CA THR A 122 -5.33 3.00 9.42
C THR A 122 -6.58 2.37 10.06
N PRO A 123 -7.34 3.13 10.89
CA PRO A 123 -8.45 2.58 11.66
C PRO A 123 -9.68 2.31 10.77
N PRO A 124 -10.58 1.38 11.16
CA PRO A 124 -11.71 0.96 10.34
C PRO A 124 -12.66 2.09 9.92
N GLY A 125 -12.90 3.06 10.81
CA GLY A 125 -13.70 4.24 10.49
C GLY A 125 -13.10 5.05 9.34
N ARG A 126 -11.78 5.26 9.37
CA ARG A 126 -11.06 5.97 8.30
C ARG A 126 -11.06 5.19 6.98
N LEU A 127 -10.93 3.86 7.03
CA LEU A 127 -11.05 3.02 5.84
C LEU A 127 -12.41 3.19 5.14
N ARG A 128 -13.50 3.29 5.91
CA ARG A 128 -14.84 3.55 5.36
C ARG A 128 -14.98 4.92 4.70
N GLU A 129 -14.31 5.94 5.24
CA GLU A 129 -14.27 7.27 4.62
C GLU A 129 -13.45 7.30 3.32
N LEU A 130 -12.42 6.46 3.23
CA LEU A 130 -11.51 6.43 2.09
C LEU A 130 -12.05 5.62 0.89
N TRP A 131 -12.98 4.70 1.12
CA TRP A 131 -13.58 3.83 0.09
C TRP A 131 -15.10 3.94 0.07
N ASP A 132 -15.62 4.72 -0.87
CA ASP A 132 -17.07 4.87 -1.09
C ASP A 132 -17.78 3.54 -1.37
N GLN A 133 -17.09 2.58 -1.99
CA GLN A 133 -17.64 1.26 -2.35
C GLN A 133 -17.55 0.23 -1.21
N LEU A 134 -16.96 0.59 -0.06
CA LEU A 134 -16.78 -0.36 1.05
C LEU A 134 -18.13 -0.94 1.56
N PRO A 135 -19.22 -0.15 1.73
CA PRO A 135 -20.52 -0.69 2.11
C PRO A 135 -21.10 -1.68 1.08
N ALA A 136 -20.90 -1.43 -0.21
CA ALA A 136 -21.37 -2.33 -1.27
C ALA A 136 -20.57 -3.64 -1.28
N ALA A 137 -19.25 -3.57 -1.06
CA ALA A 137 -18.40 -4.73 -0.92
C ALA A 137 -18.79 -5.59 0.32
N GLU A 138 -19.03 -4.96 1.47
CA GLU A 138 -19.51 -5.65 2.67
C GLU A 138 -20.84 -6.39 2.43
N ALA A 139 -21.78 -5.76 1.72
CA ALA A 139 -23.04 -6.40 1.36
C ALA A 139 -22.84 -7.61 0.45
N LEU A 140 -21.94 -7.51 -0.53
CA LEU A 140 -21.59 -8.63 -1.41
C LEU A 140 -20.93 -9.76 -0.62
N PHE A 141 -20.03 -9.46 0.31
CA PHE A 141 -19.38 -10.46 1.15
C PHE A 141 -20.40 -11.24 1.98
N ARG A 142 -21.36 -10.56 2.62
CA ARG A 142 -22.43 -11.21 3.38
C ARG A 142 -23.32 -12.09 2.50
N ALA A 143 -23.62 -11.66 1.28
CA ALA A 143 -24.45 -12.43 0.36
C ALA A 143 -23.73 -13.68 -0.17
N ALA A 144 -22.43 -13.57 -0.44
CA ALA A 144 -21.62 -14.66 -0.98
C ALA A 144 -21.14 -15.66 0.08
N ASP A 145 -20.93 -15.21 1.31
CA ASP A 145 -20.49 -16.03 2.45
C ASP A 145 -21.31 -15.75 3.72
N PRO A 146 -22.60 -16.18 3.76
CA PRO A 146 -23.50 -15.90 4.88
C PRO A 146 -23.04 -16.48 6.23
N HIS A 147 -22.17 -17.50 6.20
CA HIS A 147 -21.65 -18.17 7.38
C HIS A 147 -20.26 -17.64 7.79
N GLY A 148 -19.68 -16.71 7.03
CA GLY A 148 -18.37 -16.13 7.32
C GLY A 148 -17.22 -17.13 7.26
N THR A 149 -17.32 -18.16 6.42
CA THR A 149 -16.31 -19.22 6.26
C THR A 149 -14.94 -18.65 5.87
N PHE A 150 -14.92 -17.57 5.09
CA PHE A 150 -13.68 -16.95 4.60
C PHE A 150 -13.23 -15.74 5.43
N ARG A 151 -13.90 -15.46 6.57
CA ARG A 151 -13.55 -14.33 7.43
C ARG A 151 -12.34 -14.63 8.32
N ASN A 152 -11.61 -13.57 8.65
CA ASN A 152 -10.46 -13.62 9.55
C ASN A 152 -10.32 -12.29 10.30
N ALA A 153 -9.39 -12.22 11.26
CA ALA A 153 -9.18 -11.03 12.08
C ALA A 153 -8.88 -9.74 11.29
N MET A 154 -8.26 -9.84 10.10
CA MET A 154 -8.04 -8.67 9.25
C MET A 154 -9.35 -8.19 8.62
N LEU A 155 -10.15 -9.12 8.10
CA LEU A 155 -11.47 -8.79 7.54
C LEU A 155 -12.42 -8.27 8.61
N ASP A 156 -12.42 -8.86 9.80
CA ASP A 156 -13.24 -8.39 10.92
C ASP A 156 -12.83 -6.99 11.39
N ARG A 157 -11.52 -6.68 11.36
CA ARG A 157 -11.04 -5.33 11.63
C ARG A 157 -11.48 -4.35 10.55
N CYS A 158 -11.23 -4.65 9.27
CA CYS A 158 -11.39 -3.68 8.18
C CYS A 158 -12.83 -3.56 7.68
N PHE A 159 -13.61 -4.63 7.80
CA PHE A 159 -14.98 -4.80 7.31
C PHE A 159 -15.87 -5.41 8.42
N PRO A 160 -16.08 -4.72 9.56
CA PRO A 160 -16.78 -5.32 10.71
C PRO A 160 -18.28 -5.59 10.47
N GLY A 161 -18.81 -5.28 9.28
CA GLY A 161 -20.18 -5.59 8.88
C GLY A 161 -20.38 -7.00 8.36
#